data_AF-A0A3N1XEL3-F1
#
_entry.id   AF-A0A3N1XEL3-F1
#
_cell.length_a   1.000
_cell.length_b   1.000
_cell.length_c   1.000
_cell.angle_alpha   90.00
_cell.angle_beta   90.00
_cell.angle_gamma   90.00
#
_symmetry.space_group_name_H-M   'P 1'
#
loop_
_entity.id
_entity.type
_entity.pdbx_description
1 polymer ?
#
loop_
_entity_poly.entity_id
_entity_poly.type
_entity_poly.pdbx_seq_one_letter_code
_entity_poly.pdbx_strand_id
1 'polypeptide(L)'
;MADTNSQVVEVLNDLLKNAHDGAQSYRVGAEETESVDLKQRFTSLVTYHEKTAQELATLIATYGGEPTESGSIGGAVHRGWLKVKTAVGADSDHSILEEAERGEDANVARYRKASKEALPADVAAVVSRLAANAQQSHDIIKALRDQAKAQKR
;
A
#
# COMPACT_ATOMS: atom_id res chain seq x y z
N MET A 1 2.82 14.02 27.85
CA MET A 1 3.91 13.98 26.83
C MET A 1 4.23 12.55 26.41
N ALA A 2 4.41 11.59 27.34
CA ALA A 2 4.61 10.18 26.99
C ALA A 2 3.43 9.58 26.18
N ASP A 3 2.19 9.88 26.57
CA ASP A 3 0.99 9.32 25.91
C ASP A 3 0.81 9.80 24.46
N THR A 4 1.13 11.07 24.18
CA THR A 4 1.03 11.66 22.84
C THR A 4 2.04 11.04 21.87
N ASN A 5 3.28 10.85 22.30
CA ASN A 5 4.29 10.22 21.44
C ASN A 5 3.97 8.74 21.21
N SER A 6 3.45 8.01 22.21
CA SER A 6 2.99 6.64 22.02
C SER A 6 1.90 6.56 20.94
N GLN A 7 0.89 7.43 21.00
CA GLN A 7 -0.18 7.46 20.01
C GLN A 7 0.37 7.76 18.60
N VAL A 8 1.29 8.73 18.47
CA VAL A 8 1.92 9.04 17.18
C VAL A 8 2.68 7.83 16.64
N VAL A 9 3.48 7.18 17.47
CA VAL A 9 4.25 5.97 17.11
C VAL A 9 3.32 4.84 16.68
N GLU A 10 2.20 4.63 17.36
CA GLU A 10 1.21 3.62 17.00
C GLU A 10 0.58 3.89 15.63
N VAL A 11 0.17 5.13 15.38
CA VAL A 11 -0.41 5.55 14.09
C VAL A 11 0.60 5.36 12.96
N LEU A 12 1.84 5.80 13.16
CA LEU A 12 2.89 5.67 12.15
C LEU A 12 3.28 4.21 11.90
N ASN A 13 3.30 3.37 12.94
CA ASN A 13 3.56 1.95 12.78
C ASN A 13 2.43 1.23 12.03
N ASP A 14 1.17 1.62 12.19
CA ASP A 14 0.06 1.07 11.39
C ASP A 14 0.23 1.41 9.89
N LEU A 15 0.63 2.64 9.59
CA LEU A 15 0.94 3.06 8.22
C LEU A 15 2.17 2.34 7.66
N LEU A 16 3.20 2.11 8.48
CA LEU A 16 4.43 1.41 8.10
C LEU A 16 4.17 -0.05 7.74
N LYS A 17 3.38 -0.78 8.54
CA LYS A 17 2.95 -2.16 8.22
C LYS A 17 2.28 -2.23 6.86
N ASN A 18 1.39 -1.29 6.60
CA ASN A 18 0.68 -1.22 5.34
C ASN A 18 1.60 -0.86 4.16
N ALA A 19 2.63 -0.03 4.37
CA ALA A 19 3.65 0.21 3.36
C ALA A 19 4.43 -1.08 3.02
N HIS A 20 4.82 -1.87 4.03
CA HIS A 20 5.44 -3.17 3.82
C HIS A 20 4.52 -4.15 3.08
N ASP A 21 3.25 -4.25 3.50
CA ASP A 21 2.24 -5.09 2.84
C ASP A 21 2.05 -4.73 1.37
N GLY A 22 1.99 -3.43 1.06
CA GLY A 22 1.90 -2.92 -0.30
C GLY A 22 3.13 -3.31 -1.13
N ALA A 23 4.34 -3.10 -0.62
CA ALA A 23 5.57 -3.49 -1.30
C ALA A 23 5.60 -5.00 -1.61
N GLN A 24 5.24 -5.85 -0.64
CA GLN A 24 5.19 -7.30 -0.87
C GLN A 24 4.15 -7.64 -1.94
N SER A 25 2.92 -7.13 -1.81
CA SER A 25 1.83 -7.44 -2.74
C SER A 25 2.15 -7.04 -4.18
N TYR A 26 2.77 -5.88 -4.38
CA TYR A 26 3.18 -5.45 -5.72
C TYR A 26 4.39 -6.20 -6.28
N ARG A 27 5.31 -6.70 -5.45
CA ARG A 27 6.37 -7.60 -5.93
C ARG A 27 5.76 -8.86 -6.52
N VAL A 28 4.83 -9.47 -5.79
CA VAL A 28 4.16 -10.66 -6.33
C VAL A 28 3.32 -10.27 -7.56
N GLY A 29 2.65 -9.11 -7.53
CA GLY A 29 2.05 -8.43 -8.67
C GLY A 29 2.88 -8.53 -9.95
N ALA A 30 4.12 -8.05 -9.87
CA ALA A 30 5.07 -8.01 -10.96
C ALA A 30 5.58 -9.40 -11.40
N GLU A 31 5.60 -10.38 -10.49
CA GLU A 31 6.02 -11.74 -10.80
C GLU A 31 4.96 -12.52 -11.61
N GLU A 32 3.67 -12.35 -11.29
CA GLU A 32 2.59 -13.17 -11.89
C GLU A 32 1.97 -12.57 -13.15
N THR A 33 2.10 -11.25 -13.40
CA THR A 33 1.61 -10.67 -14.66
C THR A 33 2.50 -11.08 -15.84
N GLU A 34 1.94 -11.23 -17.03
CA GLU A 34 2.71 -11.38 -18.28
C GLU A 34 2.92 -10.03 -19.00
N SER A 35 2.15 -9.02 -18.64
CA SER A 35 2.20 -7.68 -19.25
C SER A 35 3.44 -6.91 -18.82
N VAL A 36 4.28 -6.53 -19.79
CA VAL A 36 5.49 -5.72 -19.57
C VAL A 36 5.14 -4.38 -18.90
N ASP A 37 4.03 -3.76 -19.31
CA ASP A 37 3.59 -2.47 -18.77
C ASP A 37 3.16 -2.61 -17.30
N LEU A 38 2.42 -3.67 -16.97
CA LEU A 38 2.02 -3.93 -15.58
C LEU A 38 3.22 -4.28 -14.70
N LYS A 39 4.21 -5.04 -15.21
CA LYS A 39 5.47 -5.30 -14.49
C LYS A 39 6.19 -4.01 -14.11
N GLN A 40 6.36 -3.12 -15.09
CA GLN A 40 7.03 -1.83 -14.85
C GLN A 40 6.26 -0.98 -13.84
N ARG A 41 4.92 -1.00 -13.95
CA ARG A 41 4.05 -0.26 -13.04
C ARG A 41 4.12 -0.78 -11.61
N PHE A 42 3.99 -2.09 -11.41
CA PHE A 42 4.08 -2.69 -10.09
C PHE A 42 5.46 -2.54 -9.48
N THR A 43 6.53 -2.66 -10.28
CA THR A 43 7.90 -2.38 -9.81
C THR A 43 8.03 -0.93 -9.30
N SER A 44 7.44 0.03 -10.01
CA SER A 44 7.44 1.43 -9.56
C SER A 44 6.68 1.62 -8.24
N LEU A 45 5.59 0.86 -8.04
CA LEU A 45 4.80 0.87 -6.81
C LEU A 45 5.55 0.21 -5.65
N VAL A 46 6.31 -0.86 -5.88
CA VAL A 46 7.23 -1.43 -4.88
C VAL A 46 8.18 -0.36 -4.36
N THR A 47 8.87 0.35 -5.27
CA THR A 47 9.79 1.43 -4.89
C THR A 47 9.10 2.56 -4.13
N TYR A 48 7.87 2.93 -4.53
CA TYR A 48 7.08 3.93 -3.81
C TYR A 48 6.79 3.50 -2.36
N HIS A 49 6.36 2.25 -2.17
CA HIS A 49 6.06 1.71 -0.85
C HIS A 49 7.30 1.56 0.03
N GLU A 50 8.44 1.12 -0.53
CA GLU A 50 9.72 1.04 0.20
C GLU A 50 10.19 2.41 0.67
N LYS A 51 10.09 3.45 -0.19
CA LYS A 51 10.44 4.83 0.19
C LYS A 51 9.51 5.35 1.29
N THR A 52 8.22 5.05 1.18
CA THR A 52 7.22 5.41 2.20
C THR A 52 7.53 4.72 3.54
N ALA A 53 7.88 3.44 3.51
CA ALA A 53 8.28 2.69 4.69
C ALA A 53 9.51 3.29 5.36
N GLN A 54 10.54 3.64 4.58
CA GLN A 54 11.76 4.26 5.10
C GLN A 54 11.47 5.60 5.78
N GLU A 55 10.63 6.44 5.18
CA GLU A 55 10.27 7.74 5.74
C GLU A 55 9.46 7.59 7.05
N LEU A 56 8.48 6.70 7.07
CA LEU A 56 7.69 6.41 8.28
C LEU A 56 8.57 5.87 9.40
N ALA A 57 9.52 4.96 9.09
CA ALA A 57 10.46 4.43 10.06
C ALA A 57 11.35 5.52 10.68
N THR A 58 11.86 6.44 9.87
CA THR A 58 12.63 7.59 10.37
C THR A 58 11.80 8.48 11.31
N LEU A 59 10.52 8.70 10.98
CA LEU A 59 9.64 9.51 11.81
C LEU A 59 9.29 8.82 13.13
N ILE A 60 9.05 7.51 13.11
CA ILE A 60 8.83 6.69 14.32
C ILE A 60 10.03 6.80 15.27
N ALA A 61 11.25 6.63 14.75
CA ALA A 61 12.47 6.76 15.55
C ALA A 61 12.63 8.17 16.15
N THR A 62 12.27 9.21 15.39
CA THR A 62 12.28 10.61 15.86
C THR A 62 11.34 10.82 17.06
N TYR A 63 10.21 10.13 17.08
CA TYR A 63 9.25 10.16 18.19
C TYR A 63 9.58 9.19 19.33
N GLY A 64 10.75 8.52 19.27
CA GLY A 64 11.24 7.59 20.29
C GLY A 64 10.62 6.20 20.24
N GLY A 65 9.95 5.85 19.14
CA GLY A 65 9.37 4.54 18.91
C GLY A 65 10.29 3.57 18.16
N GLU A 66 9.93 2.30 18.17
CA GLU A 66 10.58 1.26 17.37
C GLU A 66 9.78 1.03 16.07
N PRO A 67 10.40 1.19 14.88
CA PRO A 67 9.75 0.89 13.61
C PRO A 67 9.52 -0.61 13.45
N THR A 68 8.34 -1.00 13.01
CA THR A 68 8.07 -2.39 12.66
C THR A 68 8.81 -2.80 11.37
N GLU A 69 9.49 -3.94 11.43
CA GLU A 69 10.31 -4.45 10.32
C GLU A 69 9.52 -5.23 9.26
N SER A 70 8.26 -5.54 9.54
CA SER A 70 7.43 -6.37 8.66
C SER A 70 6.01 -5.85 8.54
N GLY A 71 5.36 -6.27 7.47
CA GLY A 71 3.95 -6.02 7.24
C GLY A 71 3.05 -6.81 8.17
N SER A 72 1.74 -6.71 7.94
CA SER A 72 0.77 -7.54 8.61
C SER A 72 0.94 -8.99 8.14
N ILE A 73 0.92 -9.96 9.05
CA ILE A 73 0.65 -11.36 8.69
C ILE A 73 -0.83 -11.47 8.33
N GLY A 74 -1.22 -10.86 7.20
CA GLY A 74 -2.60 -10.62 6.82
C GLY A 74 -3.11 -11.68 5.86
N GLY A 75 -3.84 -12.68 6.38
CA GLY A 75 -4.45 -13.75 5.58
C GLY A 75 -5.42 -13.30 4.47
N ALA A 76 -5.76 -12.01 4.39
CA ALA A 76 -6.53 -11.44 3.27
C ALA A 76 -5.68 -11.32 1.99
N VAL A 77 -4.44 -10.81 2.10
CA VAL A 77 -3.48 -10.76 0.98
C VAL A 77 -3.20 -12.18 0.49
N HIS A 78 -3.03 -13.14 1.40
CA HIS A 78 -2.75 -14.53 1.03
C HIS A 78 -3.87 -15.19 0.21
N ARG A 79 -5.14 -14.97 0.58
CA ARG A 79 -6.29 -15.52 -0.18
C ARG A 79 -6.51 -14.82 -1.51
N GLY A 80 -6.32 -13.50 -1.53
CA GLY A 80 -6.38 -12.70 -2.74
C GLY A 80 -5.34 -13.16 -3.77
N TRP A 81 -4.12 -13.33 -3.30
CA TRP A 81 -3.00 -13.78 -4.12
C TRP A 81 -3.14 -15.22 -4.62
N LEU A 82 -3.77 -16.09 -3.83
CA LEU A 82 -4.06 -17.46 -4.28
C LEU A 82 -5.00 -17.47 -5.51
N LYS A 83 -5.98 -16.57 -5.56
CA LYS A 83 -6.89 -16.46 -6.73
C LYS A 83 -6.14 -16.01 -7.98
N VAL A 84 -5.23 -15.03 -7.83
CA VAL A 84 -4.35 -14.57 -8.90
C VAL A 84 -3.54 -15.72 -9.49
N LYS A 85 -2.89 -16.53 -8.64
CA LYS A 85 -2.06 -17.68 -9.06
C LYS A 85 -2.81 -18.74 -9.88
N THR A 86 -4.14 -18.78 -9.78
CA THR A 86 -4.97 -19.73 -10.54
C THR A 86 -5.51 -19.18 -11.85
N ALA A 87 -5.34 -17.88 -12.13
CA ALA A 87 -5.79 -17.23 -13.36
C ALA A 87 -4.73 -17.35 -14.46
N VAL A 88 -5.14 -17.22 -15.73
CA VAL A 88 -4.24 -17.36 -16.90
C VAL A 88 -4.46 -16.24 -17.92
N GLY A 89 -3.38 -15.76 -18.54
CA GLY A 89 -3.42 -14.73 -19.58
C GLY A 89 -4.13 -13.45 -19.13
N ALA A 90 -5.02 -12.90 -19.98
CA ALA A 90 -5.74 -11.65 -19.69
C ALA A 90 -6.64 -11.72 -18.43
N ASP A 91 -7.07 -12.92 -18.03
CA ASP A 91 -7.81 -13.11 -16.78
C ASP A 91 -6.91 -12.93 -15.55
N SER A 92 -5.60 -13.22 -15.68
CA SER A 92 -4.61 -12.97 -14.65
C SER A 92 -4.43 -11.48 -14.42
N ASP A 93 -4.18 -10.70 -15.47
CA ASP A 93 -3.95 -9.25 -15.35
C ASP A 93 -5.12 -8.50 -14.71
N HIS A 94 -6.35 -8.80 -15.12
CA HIS A 94 -7.54 -8.20 -14.49
C HIS A 94 -7.69 -8.62 -13.02
N SER A 95 -7.44 -9.89 -12.70
CA SER A 95 -7.53 -10.40 -11.32
C SER A 95 -6.46 -9.78 -10.42
N ILE A 96 -5.24 -9.59 -10.93
CA ILE A 96 -4.15 -8.91 -10.23
C ILE A 96 -4.55 -7.46 -9.93
N LEU A 97 -5.08 -6.75 -10.92
CA LEU A 97 -5.50 -5.35 -10.77
C LEU A 97 -6.69 -5.20 -9.82
N GLU A 98 -7.62 -6.16 -9.78
CA GLU A 98 -8.73 -6.17 -8.82
C GLU A 98 -8.25 -6.41 -7.38
N GLU A 99 -7.27 -7.30 -7.15
CA GLU A 99 -6.66 -7.45 -5.83
C GLU A 99 -5.86 -6.20 -5.44
N ALA A 100 -5.11 -5.61 -6.38
CA ALA A 100 -4.37 -4.37 -6.14
C ALA A 100 -5.30 -3.21 -5.78
N GLU A 101 -6.43 -3.02 -6.48
CA GLU A 101 -7.44 -1.99 -6.15
C GLU A 101 -7.96 -2.17 -4.72
N ARG A 102 -8.28 -3.41 -4.31
CA ARG A 102 -8.71 -3.71 -2.94
C ARG A 102 -7.64 -3.40 -1.89
N GLY A 103 -6.37 -3.65 -2.21
CA GLY A 103 -5.24 -3.27 -1.37
C GLY A 103 -5.13 -1.75 -1.22
N GLU A 104 -5.28 -1.02 -2.31
CA GLU A 104 -5.22 0.45 -2.33
C GLU A 104 -6.43 1.10 -1.64
N ASP A 105 -7.62 0.52 -1.75
CA ASP A 105 -8.79 0.95 -0.96
C ASP A 105 -8.50 0.88 0.55
N ALA A 106 -7.92 -0.24 0.99
CA ALA A 106 -7.53 -0.42 2.39
C ALA A 106 -6.40 0.54 2.81
N ASN A 107 -5.44 0.81 1.92
CA ASN A 107 -4.36 1.78 2.12
C ASN A 107 -4.92 3.20 2.33
N VAL A 108 -5.79 3.67 1.41
CA VAL A 108 -6.45 4.97 1.52
C VAL A 108 -7.29 5.07 2.80
N ALA A 109 -8.00 4.00 3.17
CA ALA A 109 -8.78 3.98 4.40
C ALA A 109 -7.91 4.15 5.67
N ARG A 110 -6.71 3.56 5.70
CA ARG A 110 -5.74 3.74 6.80
C ARG A 110 -5.24 5.17 6.91
N TYR A 111 -4.89 5.80 5.78
CA TYR A 111 -4.52 7.21 5.79
C TYR A 111 -5.66 8.13 6.24
N ARG A 112 -6.91 7.85 5.82
CA ARG A 112 -8.11 8.58 6.28
C ARG A 112 -8.39 8.37 7.77
N LYS A 113 -8.00 7.23 8.34
CA LYS A 113 -8.08 6.99 9.78
C LYS A 113 -7.00 7.81 10.50
N ALA A 114 -5.74 7.71 10.06
CA ALA A 114 -4.62 8.45 10.63
C ALA A 114 -4.84 9.98 10.62
N SER A 115 -5.45 10.52 9.56
CA SER A 115 -5.73 11.96 9.44
C SER A 115 -6.78 12.49 10.43
N LYS A 116 -7.49 11.61 11.15
CA LYS A 116 -8.45 11.98 12.20
C LYS A 116 -7.83 12.02 13.59
N GLU A 117 -6.62 11.50 13.73
CA GLU A 117 -5.88 11.48 14.99
C GLU A 117 -5.27 12.85 15.28
N ALA A 118 -5.06 13.16 16.56
CA ALA A 118 -4.41 14.39 16.98
C ALA A 118 -2.88 14.29 16.78
N LEU A 119 -2.44 14.50 15.54
CA LEU A 119 -1.02 14.41 15.16
C LEU A 119 -0.30 15.76 15.29
N PRO A 120 0.97 15.76 15.72
CA PRO A 120 1.84 16.93 15.62
C PRO A 120 1.95 17.44 14.18
N ALA A 121 2.21 18.75 14.01
CA ALA A 121 2.11 19.41 12.70
C ALA A 121 3.07 18.85 11.63
N ASP A 122 4.29 18.50 12.03
CA ASP A 122 5.29 17.82 11.21
C ASP A 122 4.81 16.44 10.75
N VAL A 123 4.20 15.66 11.64
CA VAL A 123 3.65 14.34 11.33
C VAL A 123 2.42 14.45 10.44
N ALA A 124 1.50 15.36 10.76
CA ALA A 124 0.29 15.61 9.98
C ALA A 124 0.61 16.01 8.54
N ALA A 125 1.66 16.81 8.33
CA ALA A 125 2.12 17.20 7.00
C ALA A 125 2.60 15.99 6.17
N VAL A 126 3.41 15.10 6.78
CA VAL A 126 3.87 13.87 6.13
C VAL A 126 2.70 12.95 5.81
N VAL A 127 1.81 12.69 6.78
CA VAL A 127 0.62 11.83 6.60
C VAL A 127 -0.29 12.39 5.50
N SER A 128 -0.51 13.71 5.45
CA SER A 128 -1.33 14.33 4.41
C SER A 128 -0.73 14.15 3.01
N ARG A 129 0.58 14.35 2.86
CA ARG A 129 1.27 14.13 1.58
C ARG A 129 1.20 12.67 1.14
N LEU A 130 1.47 11.73 2.06
CA LEU A 130 1.40 10.30 1.77
C LEU A 130 -0.03 9.84 1.45
N ALA A 131 -1.04 10.43 2.10
CA ALA A 131 -2.44 10.17 1.79
C ALA A 131 -2.82 10.60 0.36
N ALA A 132 -2.33 11.76 -0.09
CA ALA A 132 -2.54 12.22 -1.46
C ALA A 132 -1.87 11.28 -2.48
N ASN A 133 -0.64 10.83 -2.19
CA ASN A 133 0.06 9.86 -3.03
C ASN A 133 -0.67 8.50 -3.09
N ALA A 134 -1.19 8.03 -1.96
CA ALA A 134 -1.99 6.81 -1.89
C ALA A 134 -3.27 6.91 -2.73
N GLN A 135 -3.99 8.04 -2.65
CA GLN A 135 -5.17 8.28 -3.48
C GLN A 135 -4.82 8.29 -4.98
N GLN A 136 -3.71 8.91 -5.37
CA GLN A 136 -3.25 8.89 -6.75
C GLN A 136 -2.89 7.48 -7.23
N SER A 137 -2.22 6.67 -6.38
CA SER A 137 -1.92 5.27 -6.68
C SER A 137 -3.19 4.47 -6.93
N HIS A 138 -4.14 4.57 -5.99
CA HIS A 138 -5.46 3.95 -6.08
C HIS A 138 -6.16 4.28 -7.40
N ASP A 139 -6.24 5.56 -7.76
CA ASP A 139 -6.98 6.01 -8.95
C ASP A 139 -6.37 5.45 -10.24
N ILE A 140 -5.04 5.30 -10.28
CA ILE A 140 -4.36 4.72 -11.44
C ILE A 140 -4.58 3.21 -11.51
N ILE A 141 -4.49 2.49 -10.39
CA ILE A 141 -4.80 1.05 -10.35
C ILE A 141 -6.24 0.78 -10.77
N LYS A 142 -7.19 1.58 -10.27
CA LYS A 142 -8.59 1.52 -10.68
C LYS A 142 -8.76 1.71 -12.18
N ALA A 143 -8.11 2.73 -12.76
CA ALA A 143 -8.17 2.99 -14.19
C ALA A 143 -7.60 1.83 -15.01
N LEU A 144 -6.48 1.24 -14.58
CA LEU A 144 -5.89 0.06 -15.22
C LEU A 144 -6.82 -1.16 -15.12
N ARG A 145 -7.43 -1.39 -13.96
CA ARG A 145 -8.42 -2.46 -13.75
C ARG A 145 -9.57 -2.32 -14.73
N ASP A 146 -10.13 -1.12 -14.83
CA ASP A 146 -11.27 -0.81 -15.71
C ASP A 146 -10.91 -1.01 -17.19
N GLN A 147 -9.68 -0.65 -17.60
CA GLN A 147 -9.17 -0.92 -18.95
C GLN A 147 -9.03 -2.43 -19.21
N ALA A 148 -8.41 -3.19 -18.31
CA ALA A 148 -8.28 -4.64 -18.43
C ALA A 148 -9.65 -5.34 -18.50
N LYS A 149 -10.63 -4.85 -17.74
CA LYS A 149 -12.03 -5.32 -17.78
C LYS A 149 -12.68 -5.09 -19.14
N ALA A 150 -12.42 -3.94 -19.77
CA ALA A 150 -12.96 -3.61 -21.08
C ALA A 150 -12.35 -4.45 -22.20
N GLN A 151 -11.06 -4.80 -22.09
CA GLN A 151 -10.36 -5.66 -23.05
C GLN A 151 -10.77 -7.14 -22.98
N LYS A 152 -11.35 -7.56 -21.84
CA LYS A 152 -11.91 -8.91 -21.66
C LYS A 152 -13.27 -9.10 -22.35
N ARG A 153 -13.96 -8.00 -22.73
CA ARG A 153 -15.28 -8.03 -23.37
C ARG A 153 -15.17 -8.12 -24.88
#